data_AF-A0A537NV83-F1
#
_entry.id   AF-A0A537NV83-F1
#
_cell.length_a   1.000
_cell.length_b   1.000
_cell.length_c   1.000
_cell.angle_alpha   90.00
_cell.angle_beta   90.00
_cell.angle_gamma   90.00
#
_symmetry.space_group_name_H-M   'P 1'
#
loop_
_entity.id
_entity.type
_entity.pdbx_description
1 polymer ?
#
loop_
_entity_poly.entity_id
_entity_poly.type
_entity_poly.pdbx_seq_one_letter_code
_entity_poly.pdbx_strand_id
1 'polypeptide(L)' 'MPIDWGTVNWVNVGLLSVFAFVAALIGNFLSFRHRLAGAILTAILFAVLYILWTYYPHGLVLPEMKSS' A
#
# COMPACT_ATOMS: atom_id res chain seq x y z
N MET A 1 18.24 2.69 -10.35
CA MET A 1 17.69 1.59 -11.16
C MET A 1 16.20 1.82 -11.34
N PRO A 2 15.64 1.65 -12.56
CA PRO A 2 14.22 1.83 -12.82
C PRO A 2 13.39 0.80 -12.04
N ILE A 3 12.19 1.20 -11.59
CA ILE A 3 11.25 0.28 -10.95
C ILE A 3 10.59 -0.60 -12.03
N ASP A 4 10.54 -1.91 -11.79
CA ASP A 4 9.90 -2.86 -12.72
C ASP A 4 8.43 -3.10 -12.33
N TRP A 5 7.54 -2.41 -13.02
CA TRP A 5 6.09 -2.46 -12.82
C TRP A 5 5.46 -3.82 -13.13
N GLY A 6 6.13 -4.68 -13.89
CA GLY A 6 5.64 -6.03 -14.22
C GLY A 6 5.75 -7.02 -13.06
N THR A 7 6.67 -6.76 -12.12
CA THR A 7 6.88 -7.61 -10.93
C THR A 7 5.97 -7.25 -9.75
N VAL A 8 5.24 -6.13 -9.86
CA VAL A 8 4.35 -5.65 -8.80
C VAL A 8 3.13 -6.58 -8.71
N ASN A 9 2.88 -7.11 -7.51
CA ASN A 9 1.68 -7.90 -7.26
C ASN A 9 0.49 -6.95 -7.06
N TRP A 10 -0.18 -6.63 -8.17
CA TRP A 10 -1.32 -5.71 -8.20
C TRP A 10 -2.53 -6.18 -7.40
N VAL A 11 -2.68 -7.50 -7.20
CA VAL A 11 -3.76 -8.06 -6.37
C VAL A 11 -3.53 -7.69 -4.90
N ASN A 12 -2.32 -7.89 -4.38
CA ASN A 12 -1.99 -7.50 -3.00
C ASN A 12 -2.07 -5.99 -2.81
N VAL A 13 -1.57 -5.20 -3.77
CA VAL A 13 -1.66 -3.74 -3.71
C VAL A 13 -3.11 -3.27 -3.64
N GLY A 14 -3.98 -3.83 -4.49
CA GLY A 14 -5.42 -3.53 -4.46
C GLY A 14 -6.06 -3.93 -3.13
N LEU A 15 -5.81 -5.16 -2.67
CA LEU A 15 -6.39 -5.70 -1.43
C LEU A 15 -5.99 -4.86 -0.21
N LEU A 16 -4.71 -4.55 -0.06
CA LEU A 16 -4.21 -3.73 1.05
C LEU A 16 -4.70 -2.28 0.98
N SER A 17 -4.86 -1.73 -0.23
CA SER A 17 -5.45 -0.40 -0.41
C SER A 17 -6.92 -0.38 0.03
N VAL A 18 -7.68 -1.43 -0.26
CA VAL A 18 -9.07 -1.58 0.21
C VAL A 18 -9.11 -1.67 1.74
N PHE A 19 -8.23 -2.46 2.37
CA PHE A 19 -8.15 -2.52 3.83
C PHE A 19 -7.80 -1.16 4.46
N ALA A 20 -6.83 -0.44 3.90
CA ALA A 20 -6.47 0.90 4.36
C ALA A 20 -7.63 1.89 4.20
N PHE A 21 -8.38 1.81 3.10
CA PHE A 21 -9.59 2.60 2.88
C PHE A 21 -10.67 2.31 3.92
N VAL A 22 -10.98 1.04 4.18
CA VAL A 22 -11.97 0.63 5.19
C VAL A 22 -11.54 1.09 6.58
N ALA A 23 -10.28 0.91 6.96
CA ALA A 23 -9.75 1.38 8.25
C ALA A 23 -9.91 2.89 8.40
N ALA A 24 -9.63 3.65 7.34
CA ALA A 24 -9.78 5.10 7.35
C ALA A 24 -11.26 5.54 7.39
N LEU A 25 -12.16 4.78 6.75
CA LEU A 25 -13.60 5.00 6.82
C LEU A 25 -14.13 4.80 8.26
N ILE A 26 -13.66 3.73 8.93
CA ILE A 26 -13.97 3.46 10.34
C ILE A 26 -13.44 4.59 11.22
N GLY A 27 -12.18 5.02 11.03
CA GLY A 27 -11.60 6.13 11.78
C GLY A 27 -12.34 7.46 11.58
N ASN A 28 -12.81 7.73 10.36
CA ASN A 28 -13.62 8.90 10.04
C ASN A 28 -15.03 8.82 10.67
N PHE A 29 -15.66 7.63 10.66
CA PHE A 29 -16.94 7.39 11.31
C PHE A 29 -16.84 7.59 12.83
N LEU A 30 -15.81 7.03 13.46
CA LEU A 30 -15.56 7.16 14.89
C LEU A 30 -15.21 8.60 15.30
N SER A 31 -14.64 9.39 14.40
CA SER A 31 -14.26 10.79 14.64
C SER A 31 -15.41 11.79 14.46
N PHE A 32 -16.63 11.36 14.12
CA PHE A 32 -17.86 12.17 13.99
C PHE A 32 -17.73 13.47 13.17
N ARG A 33 -16.73 13.58 12.29
CA ARG A 33 -16.49 14.77 11.46
C ARG A 33 -16.48 14.34 10.00
N HIS A 34 -17.43 14.85 9.22
CA HIS A 34 -17.69 14.56 7.79
C HIS A 34 -16.50 14.77 6.83
N ARG A 35 -15.39 14.04 6.96
CA ARG A 35 -14.23 14.16 6.08
C ARG A 35 -13.94 12.83 5.40
N LEU A 36 -14.89 12.35 4.60
CA LEU A 36 -14.72 11.23 3.67
C LEU A 36 -13.46 11.43 2.78
N ALA A 37 -13.13 12.69 2.46
CA ALA A 37 -11.88 13.09 1.82
C ALA A 37 -10.61 12.68 2.58
N GLY A 38 -10.61 12.71 3.92
CA GLY A 38 -9.48 12.26 4.75
C GLY A 38 -9.29 10.75 4.72
N ALA A 39 -10.38 9.99 4.63
CA ALA A 39 -10.32 8.54 4.47
C ALA A 39 -9.74 8.13 3.11
N ILE A 40 -10.20 8.79 2.04
CA ILE A 40 -9.68 8.59 0.68
C ILE A 40 -8.19 8.97 0.61
N LEU A 41 -7.80 10.12 1.17
CA LEU A 41 -6.41 10.57 1.18
C LEU A 41 -5.50 9.59 1.94
N THR A 42 -5.98 9.05 3.06
CA THR A 42 -5.23 8.06 3.86
C THR A 42 -5.00 6.77 3.07
N ALA A 43 -6.03 6.27 2.37
CA ALA A 43 -5.91 5.07 1.55
C ALA A 43 -4.88 5.26 0.42
N ILE A 44 -4.94 6.41 -0.26
CA ILE A 44 -4.02 6.76 -1.35
C ILE A 44 -2.59 6.86 -0.81
N LEU A 45 -2.38 7.57 0.31
CA LEU A 45 -1.05 7.72 0.92
C LEU A 45 -0.48 6.37 1.37
N PHE A 46 -1.30 5.51 1.99
CA PHE A 46 -0.87 4.18 2.40
C PHE A 46 -0.45 3.32 1.20
N ALA A 47 -1.26 3.30 0.13
CA ALA A 47 -0.95 2.54 -1.07
C ALA A 47 0.39 2.96 -1.68
N VAL A 48 0.62 4.27 -1.83
CA VAL A 48 1.86 4.83 -2.37
C VAL A 48 3.06 4.45 -1.49
N LEU A 49 2.94 4.64 -0.17
CA LEU A 49 4.01 4.31 0.78
C LEU A 49 4.29 2.81 0.82
N TYR A 50 3.28 1.95 0.71
CA TYR A 50 3.46 0.50 0.70
C TYR A 50 4.19 0.01 -0.55
N ILE A 51 3.83 0.53 -1.73
CA ILE A 51 4.49 0.20 -2.99
C ILE A 51 5.95 0.64 -2.94
N LEU A 52 6.21 1.86 -2.50
CA LEU A 52 7.58 2.34 -2.31
C LEU A 52 8.30 1.47 -1.28
N TRP A 53 7.77 1.23 -0.10
CA TRP A 53 8.47 0.42 0.89
C TRP A 53 8.79 -1.02 0.42
N THR A 54 7.83 -1.67 -0.24
CA THR A 54 7.93 -3.08 -0.64
C THR A 54 8.77 -3.29 -1.90
N TYR A 55 8.61 -2.42 -2.89
CA TYR A 55 9.21 -2.57 -4.22
C TYR A 55 10.31 -1.56 -4.51
N TYR A 56 10.57 -0.61 -3.60
CA TYR A 56 11.75 0.22 -3.74
C TYR A 56 12.96 -0.69 -3.65
N PRO A 57 13.79 -0.71 -4.70
CA PRO A 57 14.89 -1.64 -4.75
C PRO A 57 15.95 -1.11 -3.78
N HIS A 58 16.00 -1.71 -2.59
CA HIS A 58 16.81 -1.25 -1.46
C HIS A 58 18.32 -1.42 -1.69
N GLY A 59 18.76 -1.84 -2.88
CA GLY A 59 20.15 -2.21 -3.16
C GLY A 59 20.63 -3.40 -2.33
N LEU A 60 19.74 -4.04 -1.59
CA LEU A 60 19.99 -5.20 -0.76
C LEU A 60 19.84 -6.44 -1.64
N VAL A 61 20.93 -7.20 -1.77
CA VAL A 61 20.93 -8.54 -2.35
C VAL A 61 20.07 -9.41 -1.43
N LEU A 62 18.80 -9.61 -1.77
CA LEU A 62 17.93 -10.52 -1.05
C LEU A 62 18.41 -11.95 -1.35
N PRO A 63 18.66 -12.80 -0.34
CA PRO A 63 18.96 -14.21 -0.56
C PRO A 63 17.81 -14.82 -1.33
N GLU A 64 18.06 -15.14 -2.60
CA GLU A 64 17.13 -15.81 -3.46
C GLU A 64 16.71 -17.11 -2.75
N MET A 65 15.45 -17.20 -2.33
CA MET A 65 14.92 -18.46 -1.83
C MET A 65 14.91 -19.44 -2.99
N LYS A 66 15.99 -20.22 -3.07
CA LYS A 66 16.12 -21.38 -3.96
C LYS A 66 15.00 -22.36 -3.59
N SER A 67 13.91 -22.32 -4.34
CA SER A 67 12.91 -23.40 -4.33
C SER A 67 13.61 -24.65 -4.86
N SER A 68 13.76 -25.64 -3.97
CA SER A 68 14.14 -27.00 -4.31
C SER A 68 13.04 -27.72 -5.09
#